data_AF-E9HFZ4-F1
#
_entry.id   AF-E9HFZ4-F1
#
_cell.length_a   1.000
_cell.length_b   1.000
_cell.length_c   1.000
_cell.angle_alpha   90.00
_cell.angle_beta   90.00
_cell.angle_gamma   90.00
#
_symmetry.space_group_name_H-M   'P 1'
#
loop_
_entity.id
_entity.type
_entity.pdbx_description
1 polymer ?
#
loop_
_entity_poly.entity_id
_entity_poly.type
_entity_poly.pdbx_seq_one_letter_code
_entity_poly.pdbx_strand_id
1 'polypeptide(L)' 'MLSLEYRSKAFTFNSESHISQSNINGALVPPAALLSIIQKGLQFTEAEICVGDDGSERPMESLSLIDAVMPDVV' A
#
# COMPACT_ATOMS: atom_id res chain seq x y z
N MET A 1 -7.70 22.31 -3.62
CA MET A 1 -6.23 22.46 -3.56
C MET A 1 -5.53 21.10 -3.66
N LEU A 2 -5.78 20.15 -2.75
CA LEU A 2 -5.20 18.79 -2.78
C LEU A 2 -5.42 17.99 -4.08
N SER A 3 -6.58 18.12 -4.72
CA SER A 3 -6.87 17.42 -5.99
C SER A 3 -6.04 17.91 -7.17
N LEU A 4 -5.57 19.16 -7.13
CA LEU A 4 -4.74 19.75 -8.18
C LEU A 4 -3.28 19.27 -8.04
N GLU A 5 -2.80 19.16 -6.80
CA GLU A 5 -1.48 18.61 -6.49
C GLU A 5 -1.37 17.14 -6.91
N TYR A 6 -2.40 16.33 -6.61
CA TYR A 6 -2.43 14.93 -7.06
C TYR A 6 -2.40 14.83 -8.59
N ARG A 7 -3.16 15.68 -9.29
CA ARG A 7 -3.18 15.71 -10.76
C ARG A 7 -1.82 16.08 -11.34
N SER A 8 -1.11 17.04 -10.74
CA SER A 8 0.24 17.42 -11.15
C SER A 8 1.22 16.26 -10.96
N LYS A 9 1.20 15.60 -9.80
CA LYS A 9 2.03 14.41 -9.54
C LYS A 9 1.73 13.24 -10.47
N ALA A 10 0.45 12.99 -10.75
CA ALA A 10 0.04 11.97 -11.70
C ALA A 10 0.53 12.28 -13.13
N PHE A 11 0.51 13.55 -13.54
CA PHE A 11 1.05 13.97 -14.83
C PHE A 11 2.57 13.74 -14.93
N THR A 12 3.33 14.19 -13.93
CA THR A 12 4.78 13.96 -13.87
C THR A 12 5.10 12.47 -13.87
N PHE A 13 4.45 11.69 -13.00
CA PHE A 13 4.62 10.24 -12.95
C PHE A 13 4.30 9.58 -14.29
N ASN A 14 3.20 9.96 -14.95
CA ASN A 14 2.82 9.42 -16.24
C ASN A 14 3.91 9.65 -17.31
N SER A 15 4.57 10.81 -17.28
CA SER A 15 5.68 11.12 -18.19
C SER A 15 6.97 10.38 -17.84
N GLU A 16 7.34 10.33 -16.56
CA GLU A 16 8.63 9.76 -16.11
C GLU A 16 8.63 8.23 -16.02
N SER A 17 7.49 7.62 -15.67
CA SER A 17 7.39 6.17 -15.51
C SER A 17 7.22 5.40 -16.81
N HIS A 18 7.00 6.10 -17.93
CA HIS A 18 6.62 5.49 -19.21
C HIS A 18 5.41 4.53 -19.09
N ILE A 19 4.45 4.83 -18.21
CA ILE A 19 3.29 3.95 -17.94
C ILE A 19 2.51 3.59 -19.22
N SER A 20 2.46 4.48 -20.22
CA SER A 20 1.84 4.23 -21.53
C SER A 20 2.52 3.14 -22.37
N GLN A 21 3.77 2.80 -22.06
CA GLN A 21 4.53 1.71 -22.68
C GLN A 21 4.48 0.42 -21.85
N SER A 22 3.85 0.45 -20.67
CA SER A 22 3.66 -0.74 -19.86
C SER A 22 2.61 -1.67 -20.48
N ASN A 23 2.69 -2.96 -20.17
CA ASN A 23 1.71 -3.96 -20.61
C ASN A 23 0.52 -4.07 -19.64
N ILE A 24 0.15 -2.97 -18.96
CA ILE A 24 -0.91 -2.95 -17.96
C ILE A 24 -2.20 -2.43 -18.60
N ASN A 25 -3.25 -3.26 -18.60
CA ASN A 25 -4.58 -2.80 -18.96
C ASN A 25 -5.26 -2.14 -17.74
N GLY A 26 -5.24 -0.80 -17.70
CA GLY A 26 -5.85 -0.01 -16.63
C GLY A 26 -7.33 -0.27 -16.39
N ALA A 27 -8.08 -0.77 -17.39
CA ALA A 27 -9.50 -1.09 -17.23
C ALA A 27 -9.74 -2.34 -16.34
N LEU A 28 -8.72 -3.20 -16.19
CA LEU A 28 -8.77 -4.36 -15.30
C LEU A 28 -8.29 -4.02 -13.89
N VAL A 29 -7.69 -2.85 -13.68
CA VAL A 29 -7.22 -2.42 -12.36
C VAL A 29 -8.40 -1.82 -11.60
N PRO A 30 -8.86 -2.45 -10.50
CA PRO A 30 -9.98 -1.91 -9.75
C PRO A 30 -9.62 -0.58 -9.08
N PRO A 31 -10.61 0.29 -8.80
CA PRO A 31 -10.39 1.46 -7.97
C PRO A 31 -9.73 1.07 -6.64
N ALA A 32 -8.81 1.91 -6.16
CA ALA A 32 -8.05 1.67 -4.93
C ALA A 32 -7.20 0.39 -4.90
N ALA A 33 -6.89 -0.23 -6.05
CA ALA A 33 -6.08 -1.46 -6.12
C ALA A 33 -4.79 -1.41 -5.29
N LEU A 34 -4.04 -0.29 -5.37
CA LEU A 34 -2.81 -0.11 -4.61
C LEU A 34 -3.07 -0.16 -3.09
N LEU A 35 -4.08 0.57 -2.61
CA LEU A 35 -4.46 0.57 -1.20
C LEU A 35 -4.86 -0.83 -0.74
N SER A 36 -5.67 -1.54 -1.54
CA SER A 36 -6.09 -2.90 -1.22
C SER A 36 -4.92 -3.89 -1.16
N ILE A 37 -3.94 -3.77 -2.06
CA ILE A 37 -2.73 -4.60 -2.03
C ILE A 37 -1.94 -4.32 -0.75
N ILE A 38 -1.73 -3.06 -0.41
CA ILE A 38 -1.00 -2.66 0.80
C ILE A 38 -1.72 -3.16 2.06
N GLN A 39 -3.05 -3.01 2.13
CA GLN A 39 -3.85 -3.50 3.25
C GLN A 39 -3.76 -5.03 3.41
N LYS A 40 -3.82 -5.78 2.31
CA LYS A 40 -3.64 -7.25 2.34
C LYS A 40 -2.23 -7.64 2.75
N GLY A 41 -1.22 -6.91 2.29
CA GLY A 41 0.17 -7.12 2.72
C GLY A 41 0.34 -6.93 4.22
N LEU A 42 -0.29 -5.90 4.79
CA LEU A 42 -0.28 -5.68 6.24
C LEU A 42 -0.92 -6.84 7.01
N GLN A 43 -2.11 -7.27 6.57
CA GLN A 43 -2.82 -8.42 7.17
C GLN A 43 -2.03 -9.72 7.07
N PHE A 44 -1.31 -9.91 5.96
CA PHE A 44 -0.41 -11.05 5.80
C PHE A 44 0.70 -11.01 6.84
N THR A 45 1.36 -9.86 7.01
CA THR A 45 2.40 -9.68 8.02
C THR A 45 1.87 -9.87 9.44
N GLU A 46 0.67 -9.35 9.76
CA GLU A 46 0.02 -9.60 11.06
C GLU A 46 -0.19 -11.10 11.30
N ALA A 47 -0.68 -11.82 10.30
CA ALA A 47 -0.87 -13.26 10.39
C ALA A 47 0.45 -14.01 10.62
N GLU A 48 1.53 -13.64 9.93
CA GLU A 48 2.85 -14.24 10.14
C GLU A 48 3.38 -14.04 11.56
N ILE A 49 3.12 -12.88 12.17
CA ILE A 49 3.56 -12.59 13.55
C ILE A 49 2.66 -13.30 14.57
N CYS A 50 1.35 -13.35 14.32
CA CYS A 50 0.37 -13.98 15.19
C CYS A 50 0.56 -15.50 15.29
N VAL A 51 1.11 -16.18 14.29
CA VAL A 51 1.36 -17.62 14.34
C VAL A 51 2.69 -17.87 15.08
N GLY A 52 2.65 -18.53 16.23
CA GLY A 52 3.81 -19.03 16.98
C GLY A 52 4.58 -20.11 16.23
N ASP A 53 5.84 -20.35 16.59
CA ASP A 53 6.68 -21.40 15.99
C ASP A 53 6.08 -22.81 16.13
N ASP A 54 5.22 -23.00 17.12
CA ASP A 54 4.46 -24.23 17.40
C ASP A 54 3.07 -24.25 16.74
N GLY A 55 2.71 -23.21 15.99
CA GLY A 55 1.40 -23.02 15.39
C GLY A 55 0.34 -22.44 16.34
N SER A 56 0.68 -22.08 17.58
CA SER A 56 -0.25 -21.41 18.50
C SER A 56 -0.49 -19.96 18.08
N GLU A 57 -1.71 -19.46 18.28
CA GLU A 57 -1.98 -18.02 18.14
C GLU A 57 -1.29 -17.24 19.28
N ARG A 58 -0.64 -16.13 18.91
CA ARG A 58 -0.02 -15.16 19.80
C ARG A 58 -0.87 -13.88 19.77
N PRO A 59 -1.22 -13.31 20.92
CA PRO A 59 -1.92 -12.02 20.95
C PRO A 59 -1.00 -10.94 20.37
N MET A 60 -1.54 -10.17 19.44
CA MET A 60 -0.81 -9.13 18.71
C MET A 60 -1.73 -7.93 18.51
N GLU A 61 -1.17 -6.73 18.57
CA GLU A 61 -1.89 -5.51 18.25
C GLU A 61 -1.92 -5.33 16.72
N SER A 62 -3.04 -4.81 16.21
CA SER A 62 -3.17 -4.56 14.77
C SER A 62 -2.13 -3.55 14.31
N LEU A 63 -1.42 -3.89 13.24
CA LEU A 63 -0.54 -2.97 12.55
C LEU A 63 -1.38 -1.90 11.83
N SER A 64 -0.77 -0.75 11.63
CA SER A 64 -1.46 0.44 11.16
C SER A 64 -0.62 1.17 10.12
N LEU A 65 -1.23 1.45 8.96
CA LEU A 65 -0.57 2.16 7.87
C LEU A 65 -0.25 3.61 8.22
N ILE A 66 -1.02 4.23 9.11
CA ILE A 66 -0.75 5.60 9.54
C ILE A 66 0.52 5.62 10.41
N ASP A 67 0.66 4.67 11.32
CA ASP A 67 1.82 4.58 12.20
C ASP A 67 3.09 4.22 11.43
N ALA A 68 2.97 3.39 10.39
CA ALA A 68 4.08 3.07 9.49
C ALA A 68 4.59 4.25 8.63
N VAL A 69 3.83 5.35 8.55
CA VAL A 69 4.15 6.52 7.71
C VAL A 69 4.44 7.77 8.55
N MET A 70 4.27 7.72 9.87
CA MET A 70 4.69 8.83 10.73
C MET A 70 6.22 8.95 10.72
N PRO A 71 6.77 10.13 10.39
CA PRO A 71 8.22 10.34 10.46
C PRO A 71 8.66 10.26 11.93
N ASP A 72 9.76 9.56 12.20
CA ASP A 72 10.37 9.57 13.53
C ASP A 72 10.67 11.01 13.93
N VAL A 73 10.06 11.46 15.03
CA VAL A 73 10.34 12.77 15.61
C VAL A 73 11.67 12.67 16.33
N VAL A 74 12.75 13.09 15.67
CA VAL A 74 14.08 13.33 16.26
C VAL A 74 14.23 14.75 16.76
#